data_AF-A0A819TJV8-F1
#
_entry.id   AF-A0A819TJV8-F1
#
_cell.length_a   1.000
_cell.length_b   1.000
_cell.length_c   1.000
_cell.angle_alpha   90.00
_cell.angle_beta   90.00
_cell.angle_gamma   90.00
#
_symmetry.space_group_name_H-M   'P 1'
#
loop_
_entity.id
_entity.type
_entity.pdbx_description
1 polymer ?
#
loop_
_entity_poly.entity_id
_entity_poly.type
_entity_poly.pdbx_seq_one_letter_code
_entity_poly.pdbx_strand_id
1 'polypeptide(L)'
;MSTLEDIELNGSSVDKVKISEQKEDINEIEPTVEELATLEHVSERIPLGAWLIVCCELCERFAFYGLAAPFQNYIQYPIPGPGDKQPGALNRGQRTATSVTTFFQFFAYLTPIAGAILADQYWGKYKTILLACVVYMVGLLVLVVTSIPPSINAGVAFPGLIVAIIIISFGTGGVKSNVSPLMAEQYTRTKPIVRGNQKILSSTKSNVLSLCSYRRQKEDYRPENVSSLSIYLVIDRIVLPVF
;
A
#
# COMPACT_ATOMS: atom_id res chain seq x y z
N MET A 1 -23.26 -30.85 -36.10
CA MET A 1 -24.09 -29.72 -36.59
C MET A 1 -24.63 -28.97 -35.37
N SER A 2 -23.72 -28.41 -34.56
CA SER A 2 -24.02 -27.62 -33.36
C SER A 2 -22.76 -26.97 -32.75
N THR A 3 -21.70 -26.72 -33.54
CA THR A 3 -20.40 -26.26 -33.00
C THR A 3 -19.78 -25.10 -33.79
N LEU A 4 -20.49 -24.55 -34.79
CA LEU A 4 -20.00 -23.42 -35.59
C LEU A 4 -20.75 -22.11 -35.31
N GLU A 5 -21.98 -22.15 -34.79
CA GLU A 5 -22.72 -20.93 -34.39
C GLU A 5 -22.21 -20.31 -33.08
N ASP A 6 -21.57 -21.08 -32.20
CA ASP A 6 -21.08 -20.58 -30.90
C ASP A 6 -19.74 -19.81 -31.00
N ILE A 7 -19.04 -19.89 -32.14
CA ILE A 7 -17.74 -19.22 -32.34
C ILE A 7 -17.93 -17.76 -32.80
N GLU A 8 -19.00 -17.44 -33.54
CA GLU A 8 -19.24 -16.07 -34.03
C GLU A 8 -19.72 -15.11 -32.93
N LEU A 9 -20.41 -15.59 -31.89
CA LEU A 9 -20.87 -14.74 -30.78
C LEU A 9 -19.76 -14.32 -29.81
N ASN A 10 -18.66 -15.07 -29.73
CA ASN A 10 -17.53 -14.76 -28.84
C ASN A 10 -16.47 -13.85 -29.50
N GLY A 11 -16.47 -13.74 -30.83
CA GLY A 11 -15.59 -12.81 -31.56
C GLY A 11 -16.06 -11.34 -31.46
N SER A 12 -17.37 -11.11 -31.46
CA SER A 12 -17.94 -9.75 -31.46
C SER A 12 -17.74 -8.97 -30.14
N SER A 13 -17.66 -9.67 -29.01
CA SER A 13 -17.41 -9.08 -27.69
C SER A 13 -15.94 -8.75 -27.46
N VAL A 14 -15.02 -9.61 -27.93
CA VAL A 14 -13.56 -9.37 -27.84
C VAL A 14 -13.11 -8.26 -28.78
N ASP A 15 -13.70 -8.17 -29.97
CA ASP A 15 -13.41 -7.09 -30.92
C ASP A 15 -13.99 -5.75 -30.46
N LYS A 16 -15.17 -5.72 -29.82
CA LYS A 16 -15.69 -4.47 -29.22
C LYS A 16 -14.83 -3.94 -28.08
N VAL A 17 -14.24 -4.82 -27.27
CA VAL A 17 -13.34 -4.44 -26.17
C VAL A 17 -12.00 -3.89 -26.71
N LYS A 18 -11.48 -4.46 -27.81
CA LYS A 18 -10.29 -3.90 -28.50
C LYS A 18 -10.58 -2.61 -29.26
N ILE A 19 -11.77 -2.48 -29.86
CA ILE A 19 -12.18 -1.27 -30.60
C ILE A 19 -12.44 -0.08 -29.65
N SER A 20 -12.77 -0.33 -28.37
CA SER A 20 -12.90 0.75 -27.37
C SER A 20 -11.58 1.32 -26.87
N GLU A 21 -10.46 0.59 -26.96
CA GLU A 21 -9.13 1.09 -26.56
C GLU A 21 -8.43 1.84 -27.70
N GLN A 22 -8.79 1.59 -28.96
CA GLN A 22 -8.05 2.12 -30.12
C GLN A 22 -8.56 3.47 -30.67
N LYS A 23 -9.51 4.14 -29.99
CA LYS A 23 -10.07 5.43 -30.44
C LYS A 23 -9.48 6.67 -29.72
N GLU A 24 -8.43 6.53 -28.92
CA GLU A 24 -7.78 7.67 -28.25
C GLU A 24 -6.41 8.09 -28.85
N ASP A 25 -5.88 7.41 -29.87
CA ASP A 25 -4.57 7.71 -30.47
C ASP A 25 -4.67 8.40 -31.85
N ILE A 26 -5.28 9.59 -31.93
CA ILE A 26 -5.21 10.41 -33.17
C ILE A 26 -4.66 11.83 -32.91
N ASN A 27 -4.21 12.19 -31.71
CA ASN A 27 -3.52 13.48 -31.49
C ASN A 27 -2.51 13.44 -30.33
N GLU A 28 -1.61 12.45 -30.28
CA GLU A 28 -0.42 12.58 -29.42
C GLU A 28 0.64 13.40 -30.15
N ILE A 29 0.57 14.73 -30.01
CA ILE A 29 1.58 15.66 -30.51
C ILE A 29 2.49 16.00 -29.33
N GLU A 30 3.80 15.79 -29.49
CA GLU A 30 4.77 16.24 -28.48
C GLU A 30 4.75 17.78 -28.39
N PRO A 31 4.62 18.36 -27.19
CA PRO A 31 4.46 19.81 -27.04
C PRO A 31 5.76 20.56 -27.35
N THR A 32 5.61 21.69 -28.04
CA THR A 32 6.71 22.64 -28.26
C THR A 32 7.12 23.30 -26.93
N VAL A 33 8.36 23.77 -26.78
CA VAL A 33 8.84 24.42 -25.53
C VAL A 33 7.99 25.63 -25.09
N GLU A 34 7.39 26.34 -26.04
CA GLU A 34 6.47 27.47 -25.79
C GLU A 34 5.10 26.99 -25.27
N GLU A 35 4.61 25.86 -25.77
CA GLU A 35 3.37 25.23 -25.34
C GLU A 35 3.55 24.64 -23.93
N LEU A 36 4.72 24.08 -23.64
CA LEU A 36 5.06 23.59 -22.30
C LEU A 36 4.94 24.68 -21.21
N ALA A 37 5.27 25.94 -21.55
CA ALA A 37 5.26 27.07 -20.62
C ALA A 37 3.89 27.75 -20.47
N THR A 38 3.02 27.65 -21.48
CA THR A 38 1.79 28.45 -21.57
C THR A 38 0.53 27.66 -21.22
N LEU A 39 0.54 26.34 -21.41
CA LEU A 39 -0.67 25.54 -21.27
C LEU A 39 -0.93 25.14 -19.81
N GLU A 40 -2.22 25.15 -19.45
CA GLU A 40 -2.67 24.67 -18.15
C GLU A 40 -2.43 23.16 -18.03
N HIS A 41 -1.88 22.78 -16.88
CA HIS A 41 -1.60 21.39 -16.56
C HIS A 41 -2.85 20.76 -15.96
N VAL A 42 -3.41 19.76 -16.64
CA VAL A 42 -4.57 19.01 -16.13
C VAL A 42 -4.11 17.65 -15.62
N SER A 43 -4.60 17.28 -14.43
CA SER A 43 -4.32 15.99 -13.81
C SER A 43 -5.01 14.87 -14.59
N GLU A 44 -4.22 13.89 -15.05
CA GLU A 44 -4.74 12.67 -15.67
C GLU A 44 -5.42 11.76 -14.65
N ARG A 45 -6.34 10.92 -15.12
CA ARG A 45 -7.01 9.92 -14.28
C ARG A 45 -6.02 8.85 -13.84
N ILE A 46 -6.02 8.53 -12.55
CA ILE A 46 -5.18 7.49 -11.97
C ILE A 46 -5.69 6.12 -12.47
N PRO A 47 -4.80 5.22 -12.95
CA PRO A 47 -5.21 3.88 -13.38
C PRO A 47 -5.81 3.09 -12.21
N LEU A 48 -6.82 2.25 -12.49
CA LEU A 48 -7.50 1.45 -11.46
C LEU A 48 -6.53 0.58 -10.65
N GLY A 49 -5.45 0.11 -11.27
CA GLY A 49 -4.40 -0.66 -10.59
C GLY A 49 -3.73 0.10 -9.44
N ALA A 50 -3.55 1.42 -9.56
CA ALA A 50 -2.95 2.25 -8.52
C ALA A 50 -3.90 2.46 -7.35
N TRP A 51 -5.21 2.51 -7.62
CA TRP A 51 -6.21 2.55 -6.57
C TRP A 51 -6.21 1.27 -5.72
N LEU A 52 -6.08 0.10 -6.36
CA LEU A 52 -6.02 -1.19 -5.66
C LEU A 52 -4.79 -1.31 -4.75
N ILE A 53 -3.62 -0.85 -5.20
CA ILE A 53 -2.41 -0.88 -4.37
C ILE A 53 -2.54 0.08 -3.18
N VAL A 54 -3.12 1.27 -3.36
CA VAL A 54 -3.39 2.20 -2.24
C VAL A 54 -4.33 1.56 -1.21
N CYS A 55 -5.39 0.88 -1.64
CA CYS A 55 -6.27 0.15 -0.73
C CYS A 55 -5.53 -0.98 0.01
N CYS A 56 -4.63 -1.69 -0.68
CA CYS A 56 -3.80 -2.73 -0.07
C CYS A 56 -2.86 -2.15 1.00
N GLU A 57 -2.18 -1.04 0.72
CA GLU A 57 -1.31 -0.35 1.69
C GLU A 57 -2.12 0.14 2.90
N LEU A 58 -3.30 0.72 2.69
CA LEU A 58 -4.18 1.14 3.78
C LEU A 58 -4.56 -0.05 4.69
N CYS A 59 -4.85 -1.20 4.09
CA CYS A 59 -5.20 -2.41 4.83
C CYS A 59 -4.02 -2.93 5.66
N GLU A 60 -2.81 -2.95 5.10
CA GLU A 60 -1.59 -3.31 5.83
C GLU A 60 -1.36 -2.38 7.02
N ARG A 61 -1.50 -1.06 6.82
CA ARG A 61 -1.32 -0.07 7.88
C ARG A 61 -2.36 -0.22 8.98
N PHE A 62 -3.63 -0.42 8.61
CA PHE A 62 -4.68 -0.68 9.58
C PHE A 62 -4.38 -1.91 10.43
N ALA A 63 -3.96 -3.01 9.79
CA ALA A 63 -3.60 -4.23 10.51
C ALA A 63 -2.37 -4.01 11.41
N PHE A 64 -1.33 -3.32 10.94
CA PHE A 64 -0.11 -3.05 11.71
C PHE A 64 -0.38 -2.23 12.98
N TYR A 65 -1.12 -1.11 12.86
CA TYR A 65 -1.45 -0.28 14.01
C TYR A 65 -2.50 -0.93 14.92
N GLY A 66 -3.46 -1.68 14.35
CA GLY A 66 -4.43 -2.47 15.09
C GLY A 66 -3.79 -3.57 15.94
N LEU A 67 -2.65 -4.12 15.48
CA LEU A 67 -1.84 -5.08 16.21
C LEU A 67 -0.98 -4.42 17.30
N ALA A 68 -0.32 -3.32 16.96
CA ALA A 68 0.66 -2.66 17.81
C ALA A 68 0.01 -1.97 19.03
N ALA A 69 -1.19 -1.41 18.86
CA ALA A 69 -1.91 -0.73 19.93
C ALA A 69 -2.19 -1.61 21.17
N PRO A 70 -2.71 -2.85 21.06
CA PRO A 70 -2.96 -3.72 22.21
C PRO A 70 -1.73 -4.49 22.71
N PHE A 71 -0.63 -4.57 21.96
CA PHE A 71 0.52 -5.44 22.32
C PHE A 71 1.10 -5.19 23.72
N GLN A 72 1.31 -3.92 24.07
CA GLN A 72 1.85 -3.58 25.39
C GLN A 72 0.92 -4.08 26.51
N ASN A 73 -0.38 -3.84 26.38
CA ASN A 73 -1.38 -4.22 27.38
C ASN A 73 -1.55 -5.74 27.47
N TYR A 74 -1.58 -6.42 26.31
CA TYR A 74 -1.70 -7.87 26.19
C TYR A 74 -0.59 -8.62 26.94
N ILE A 75 0.65 -8.13 26.84
CA ILE A 75 1.83 -8.74 27.47
C ILE A 75 1.91 -8.38 28.97
N GLN A 76 1.60 -7.12 29.30
CA GLN A 76 1.83 -6.58 30.64
C GLN A 76 0.84 -7.11 31.67
N TYR A 77 -0.46 -7.12 31.35
CA TYR A 77 -1.54 -7.38 32.31
C TYR A 77 -2.07 -8.83 32.23
N PRO A 78 -2.64 -9.37 33.32
CA PRO A 78 -3.37 -10.64 33.30
C PRO A 78 -4.71 -10.53 32.56
N ILE A 79 -5.36 -11.69 32.34
CA ILE A 79 -6.76 -11.75 31.89
C ILE A 79 -7.63 -10.96 32.89
N PRO A 80 -8.42 -9.96 32.44
CA PRO A 80 -9.20 -9.12 33.33
C PRO A 80 -10.26 -9.92 34.09
N GLY A 81 -10.38 -9.67 35.40
CA GLY A 81 -11.44 -10.23 36.23
C GLY A 81 -12.77 -9.48 36.08
N PRO A 82 -13.86 -9.98 36.68
CA PRO A 82 -15.13 -9.26 36.70
C PRO A 82 -14.98 -7.90 37.41
N GLY A 83 -15.01 -6.80 36.63
CA GLY A 83 -14.88 -5.43 37.13
C GLY A 83 -13.58 -4.71 36.77
N ASP A 84 -12.58 -5.42 36.23
CA ASP A 84 -11.34 -4.80 35.76
C ASP A 84 -11.53 -4.11 34.42
N LYS A 85 -11.05 -2.86 34.32
CA LYS A 85 -11.13 -2.05 33.10
C LYS A 85 -9.93 -2.23 32.16
N GLN A 86 -8.88 -2.92 32.61
CA GLN A 86 -7.61 -3.04 31.88
C GLN A 86 -7.57 -4.35 31.09
N PRO A 87 -7.54 -4.32 29.75
CA PRO A 87 -7.45 -5.53 28.95
C PRO A 87 -6.02 -6.11 29.02
N GLY A 88 -5.90 -7.43 29.16
CA GLY A 88 -4.63 -8.15 29.28
C GLY A 88 -4.79 -9.67 29.10
N ALA A 89 -3.67 -10.39 29.11
CA ALA A 89 -3.68 -11.86 29.03
C ALA A 89 -2.47 -12.54 29.68
N LEU A 90 -1.25 -12.05 29.40
CA LEU A 90 -0.02 -12.83 29.64
C LEU A 90 0.63 -12.62 31.02
N ASN A 91 0.32 -11.53 31.73
CA ASN A 91 0.90 -11.18 33.04
C ASN A 91 2.44 -11.35 33.10
N ARG A 92 3.17 -10.75 32.15
CA ARG A 92 4.64 -10.79 32.10
C ARG A 92 5.32 -9.52 32.60
N GLY A 93 4.53 -8.56 33.07
CA GLY A 93 5.00 -7.28 33.59
C GLY A 93 5.48 -6.30 32.52
N GLN A 94 5.69 -5.06 32.94
CA GLN A 94 6.00 -3.94 32.03
C GLN A 94 7.34 -4.10 31.30
N ARG A 95 8.38 -4.60 32.00
CA ARG A 95 9.73 -4.75 31.43
C ARG A 95 9.71 -5.66 30.19
N THR A 96 9.01 -6.80 30.28
CA THR A 96 8.86 -7.75 29.18
C THR A 96 7.98 -7.20 28.06
N ALA A 97 6.89 -6.52 28.41
CA ALA A 97 6.00 -5.92 27.43
C ALA A 97 6.71 -4.87 26.56
N THR A 98 7.49 -3.99 27.19
CA THR A 98 8.27 -2.98 26.47
C THR A 98 9.38 -3.61 25.64
N SER A 99 10.12 -4.60 26.16
CA SER A 99 11.19 -5.23 25.38
C SER A 99 10.68 -5.94 24.13
N VAL A 100 9.57 -6.67 24.22
CA VAL A 100 8.95 -7.36 23.07
C VAL A 100 8.36 -6.37 22.07
N THR A 101 7.71 -5.30 22.53
CA THR A 101 7.13 -4.27 21.65
C THR A 101 8.22 -3.50 20.90
N THR A 102 9.30 -3.12 21.59
CA THR A 102 10.45 -2.48 20.93
C THR A 102 11.16 -3.44 19.98
N PHE A 103 11.26 -4.73 20.32
CA PHE A 103 11.81 -5.75 19.43
C PHE A 103 10.98 -5.88 18.14
N PHE A 104 9.65 -5.90 18.24
CA PHE A 104 8.77 -5.91 17.07
C PHE A 104 9.02 -4.69 16.16
N GLN A 105 9.11 -3.49 16.72
CA GLN A 105 9.42 -2.28 15.95
C GLN A 105 10.79 -2.35 15.28
N PHE A 106 11.82 -2.74 16.04
CA PHE A 106 13.18 -2.93 15.52
C PHE A 106 13.20 -3.90 14.34
N PHE A 107 12.53 -5.05 14.47
CA PHE A 107 12.50 -6.06 13.43
C PHE A 107 11.67 -5.62 12.21
N ALA A 108 10.58 -4.88 12.43
CA ALA A 108 9.79 -4.27 11.36
C ALA A 108 10.56 -3.19 10.56
N TYR A 109 11.58 -2.55 11.16
CA TYR A 109 12.47 -1.62 10.45
C TYR A 109 13.65 -2.31 9.76
N LEU A 110 14.09 -3.47 10.26
CA LEU A 110 15.19 -4.22 9.67
C LEU A 110 14.76 -5.04 8.44
N THR A 111 13.59 -5.67 8.52
CA THR A 111 13.06 -6.56 7.48
C THR A 111 12.82 -5.92 6.10
N PRO A 112 12.50 -4.62 5.93
CA PRO A 112 12.42 -3.98 4.63
C PRO A 112 13.72 -4.04 3.84
N ILE A 113 14.87 -3.94 4.50
CA ILE A 113 16.19 -4.04 3.85
C ILE A 113 16.36 -5.43 3.23
N ALA A 114 16.02 -6.48 3.99
CA ALA A 114 16.06 -7.85 3.50
C ALA A 114 15.02 -8.09 2.38
N GLY A 115 13.81 -7.52 2.53
CA GLY A 115 12.74 -7.62 1.55
C GLY A 115 13.07 -6.96 0.21
N ALA A 116 13.80 -5.84 0.21
CA ALA A 116 14.27 -5.16 -0.99
C ALA A 116 15.28 -6.04 -1.75
N ILE A 117 16.30 -6.56 -1.06
CA ILE A 117 17.32 -7.42 -1.67
C ILE A 117 16.71 -8.67 -2.29
N LEU A 118 15.74 -9.30 -1.62
CA LEU A 118 15.05 -10.49 -2.13
C LEU A 118 14.25 -10.19 -3.41
N ALA A 119 13.57 -9.05 -3.47
CA ALA A 119 12.79 -8.66 -4.64
C ALA A 119 13.66 -8.35 -5.85
N ASP A 120 14.80 -7.67 -5.63
CA ASP A 120 15.72 -7.26 -6.68
C ASP A 120 16.49 -8.45 -7.29
N GLN A 121 16.79 -9.48 -6.49
CA GLN A 121 17.64 -10.59 -6.95
C GLN A 121 16.89 -11.81 -7.47
N TYR A 122 15.71 -12.15 -6.92
CA TYR A 122 15.12 -13.47 -7.15
C TYR A 122 13.80 -13.46 -7.93
N TRP A 123 12.79 -12.74 -7.44
CA TRP A 123 11.40 -13.03 -7.84
C TRP A 123 10.67 -11.89 -8.57
N GLY A 124 11.24 -10.70 -8.59
CA GLY A 124 10.58 -9.49 -9.07
C GLY A 124 9.58 -8.92 -8.06
N LYS A 125 9.23 -7.65 -8.25
CA LYS A 125 8.50 -6.84 -7.25
C LYS A 125 7.10 -7.36 -6.95
N TYR A 126 6.30 -7.63 -7.99
CA TYR A 126 4.92 -8.09 -7.85
C TYR A 126 4.80 -9.43 -7.11
N LYS A 127 5.61 -10.42 -7.47
CA LYS A 127 5.60 -11.74 -6.81
C LYS A 127 6.08 -11.66 -5.36
N THR A 128 7.07 -10.80 -5.09
CA THR A 128 7.58 -10.61 -3.73
C THR A 128 6.52 -10.00 -2.82
N ILE A 129 5.76 -9.01 -3.31
CA ILE A 129 4.64 -8.42 -2.56
C ILE A 129 3.56 -9.46 -2.28
N LEU A 130 3.16 -10.24 -3.28
CA LEU A 130 2.15 -11.29 -3.09
C LEU A 130 2.57 -12.31 -2.03
N LEU A 131 3.82 -12.80 -2.10
CA LEU A 131 4.35 -13.70 -1.07
C LEU A 131 4.35 -13.02 0.30
N ALA A 132 4.83 -11.78 0.38
CA ALA A 132 4.91 -11.04 1.63
C ALA A 132 3.52 -10.86 2.28
N CYS A 133 2.48 -10.59 1.48
CA CYS A 133 1.09 -10.54 1.96
C CYS A 133 0.63 -11.90 2.50
N VAL A 134 0.95 -13.01 1.84
CA VAL A 134 0.61 -14.36 2.34
C VAL A 134 1.32 -14.65 3.66
N VAL A 135 2.63 -14.36 3.74
CA VAL A 135 3.41 -14.53 4.97
C VAL A 135 2.85 -13.67 6.11
N TYR A 136 2.46 -12.43 5.81
CA TYR A 136 1.82 -11.54 6.77
C TYR A 136 0.49 -12.12 7.30
N MET A 137 -0.36 -12.62 6.41
CA MET A 137 -1.62 -13.27 6.78
C MET A 137 -1.40 -14.52 7.64
N VAL A 138 -0.39 -15.33 7.34
CA VAL A 138 -0.01 -16.49 8.16
C VAL A 138 0.45 -16.04 9.55
N GLY A 139 1.27 -14.98 9.64
CA GLY A 139 1.70 -14.42 10.91
C GLY A 139 0.53 -13.93 11.77
N LEU A 140 -0.44 -13.23 11.16
CA LEU A 140 -1.67 -12.82 11.83
C LEU A 140 -2.50 -14.02 12.30
N LEU A 141 -2.62 -15.06 11.48
CA LEU A 141 -3.35 -16.28 11.84
C LEU A 141 -2.70 -16.96 13.05
N VAL A 142 -1.37 -17.10 13.05
CA VAL A 142 -0.62 -17.66 14.19
C VAL A 142 -0.86 -16.83 15.45
N LEU A 143 -0.86 -15.50 15.35
CA LEU A 143 -1.17 -14.63 16.49
C LEU A 143 -2.60 -14.86 17.01
N VAL A 144 -3.59 -14.92 16.12
CA VAL A 144 -4.98 -15.12 16.51
C VAL A 144 -5.15 -16.47 17.20
N VAL A 145 -4.62 -17.55 16.62
CA VAL A 145 -4.71 -18.92 17.18
C VAL A 145 -4.03 -19.02 18.55
N THR A 146 -2.91 -18.34 18.73
CA THR A 146 -2.16 -18.35 20.00
C THR A 146 -2.82 -17.47 21.07
N SER A 147 -3.65 -16.50 20.67
CA SER A 147 -4.39 -15.60 21.57
C SER A 147 -5.77 -16.12 22.00
N ILE A 148 -6.21 -17.30 21.50
CA ILE A 148 -7.49 -17.91 21.90
C ILE A 148 -7.39 -18.41 23.37
N PRO A 149 -8.44 -18.29 24.22
CA PRO A 149 -8.39 -18.67 25.64
C PRO A 149 -7.81 -20.06 25.97
N PRO A 150 -8.17 -21.16 25.28
CA PRO A 150 -7.50 -22.46 25.38
C PRO A 150 -5.98 -22.42 25.19
N SER A 151 -5.48 -21.67 24.20
CA SER A 151 -4.04 -21.54 23.93
C SER A 151 -3.32 -20.77 25.04
N ILE A 152 -3.99 -19.77 25.63
CA ILE A 152 -3.45 -19.02 26.77
C ILE A 152 -3.34 -19.93 27.99
N ASN A 153 -4.38 -20.72 28.29
CA ASN A 153 -4.38 -21.66 29.42
C ASN A 153 -3.33 -22.78 29.25
N ALA A 154 -3.04 -23.19 28.02
CA ALA A 154 -1.97 -24.14 27.71
C ALA A 154 -0.55 -23.54 27.81
N GLY A 155 -0.41 -22.23 28.06
CA GLY A 155 0.89 -21.56 28.21
C GLY A 155 1.64 -21.31 26.89
N VAL A 156 1.04 -21.62 25.73
CA VAL A 156 1.67 -21.46 24.41
C VAL A 156 1.54 -20.03 23.84
N ALA A 157 0.75 -19.17 24.47
CA ALA A 157 0.49 -17.81 23.99
C ALA A 157 1.76 -16.93 23.91
N PHE A 158 2.65 -17.00 24.90
CA PHE A 158 3.88 -16.20 24.92
C PHE A 158 4.89 -16.59 23.82
N PRO A 159 5.31 -17.87 23.68
CA PRO A 159 6.19 -18.26 22.58
C PRO A 159 5.51 -18.10 21.22
N GLY A 160 4.19 -18.34 21.14
CA GLY A 160 3.39 -18.11 19.94
C GLY A 160 3.39 -16.65 19.47
N LEU A 161 3.29 -15.71 20.41
CA LEU A 161 3.40 -14.27 20.14
C LEU A 161 4.76 -13.90 19.55
N ILE A 162 5.87 -14.44 20.09
CA ILE A 162 7.22 -14.15 19.59
C ILE A 162 7.39 -14.65 18.15
N VAL A 163 6.93 -15.88 17.87
CA VAL A 163 6.96 -16.45 16.52
C VAL A 163 6.09 -15.63 15.57
N ALA A 164 4.89 -15.24 15.99
CA ALA A 164 4.01 -14.39 15.20
C ALA A 164 4.65 -13.04 14.88
N ILE A 165 5.28 -12.38 15.86
CA ILE A 165 6.00 -11.11 15.68
C ILE A 165 7.05 -11.22 14.58
N ILE A 166 7.87 -12.28 14.58
CA ILE A 166 8.92 -12.48 13.58
C ILE A 166 8.31 -12.64 12.18
N ILE A 167 7.29 -13.49 12.03
CA ILE A 167 6.63 -13.76 10.74
C ILE A 167 5.92 -12.51 10.22
N ILE A 168 5.18 -11.81 11.08
CA ILE A 168 4.47 -10.56 10.74
C ILE A 168 5.47 -9.52 10.27
N SER A 169 6.55 -9.30 11.03
CA SER A 169 7.60 -8.34 10.65
C SER A 169 8.22 -8.68 9.28
N PHE A 170 8.53 -9.94 9.00
CA PHE A 170 9.01 -10.35 7.67
C PHE A 170 8.00 -10.03 6.55
N GLY A 171 6.72 -10.30 6.78
CA GLY A 171 5.64 -9.93 5.85
C GLY A 171 5.58 -8.42 5.61
N THR A 172 5.64 -7.61 6.68
CA THR A 172 5.61 -6.14 6.56
C THR A 172 6.82 -5.59 5.80
N GLY A 173 8.01 -6.15 6.02
CA GLY A 173 9.23 -5.69 5.34
C GLY A 173 9.18 -5.91 3.83
N GLY A 174 8.66 -7.06 3.40
CA GLY A 174 8.50 -7.39 1.98
C GLY A 174 7.50 -6.48 1.26
N VAL A 175 6.40 -6.10 1.92
CA VAL A 175 5.41 -5.17 1.36
C VAL A 175 5.98 -3.75 1.30
N LYS A 176 6.53 -3.23 2.41
CA LYS A 176 7.00 -1.84 2.51
C LYS A 176 8.13 -1.50 1.54
N SER A 177 9.05 -2.43 1.30
CA SER A 177 10.18 -2.22 0.39
C SER A 177 9.77 -2.18 -1.09
N ASN A 178 8.69 -2.86 -1.46
CA ASN A 178 8.34 -3.11 -2.87
C ASN A 178 7.08 -2.38 -3.34
N VAL A 179 6.20 -1.95 -2.43
CA VAL A 179 4.94 -1.27 -2.79
C VAL A 179 5.16 0.07 -3.48
N SER A 180 6.12 0.87 -3.02
CA SER A 180 6.47 2.17 -3.60
C SER A 180 6.97 2.06 -5.05
N PRO A 181 7.95 1.19 -5.37
CA PRO A 181 8.37 1.03 -6.76
C PRO A 181 7.28 0.40 -7.64
N LEU A 182 6.43 -0.49 -7.12
CA LEU A 182 5.31 -1.03 -7.89
C LEU A 182 4.27 0.06 -8.24
N MET A 183 3.99 0.96 -7.30
CA MET A 183 3.14 2.13 -7.54
C MET A 183 3.71 3.03 -8.64
N ALA A 184 5.02 3.28 -8.61
CA ALA A 184 5.68 4.10 -9.63
C ALA A 184 5.59 3.46 -11.03
N GLU A 185 5.73 2.13 -11.12
CA GLU A 185 5.66 1.40 -12.39
C GLU A 185 4.28 1.46 -13.07
N GLN A 186 3.21 1.70 -12.31
CA GLN A 186 1.87 1.86 -12.88
C GLN A 186 1.66 3.19 -13.62
N TYR A 187 2.56 4.15 -13.44
CA TYR A 187 2.56 5.40 -14.19
C TYR A 187 3.53 5.30 -15.37
N THR A 188 3.09 4.69 -16.47
CA THR A 188 3.93 4.49 -17.66
C THR A 188 4.06 5.75 -18.53
N ARG A 189 3.11 6.69 -18.42
CA ARG A 189 3.12 7.93 -19.22
C ARG A 189 4.16 8.90 -18.63
N THR A 190 5.21 9.19 -19.39
CA THR A 190 6.31 10.09 -18.99
C THR A 190 6.35 11.37 -19.83
N LYS A 191 5.69 11.37 -21.00
CA LYS A 191 5.68 12.48 -21.93
C LYS A 191 4.38 13.28 -21.79
N PRO A 192 4.46 14.62 -21.66
CA PRO A 192 3.28 15.45 -21.74
C PRO A 192 2.69 15.36 -23.13
N ILE A 193 1.38 15.15 -23.23
CA ILE A 193 0.66 15.14 -24.51
C ILE A 193 -0.31 16.33 -24.57
N VAL A 194 -0.50 16.87 -25.76
CA VAL A 194 -1.48 17.94 -26.01
C VAL A 194 -2.78 17.32 -26.49
N ARG A 195 -3.83 17.35 -25.65
CA ARG A 195 -5.10 16.68 -25.98
C ARG A 195 -6.07 17.59 -26.75
N GLY A 196 -6.06 17.51 -28.08
CA GLY A 196 -7.09 18.10 -28.96
C GLY A 196 -7.16 19.63 -29.01
N ASN A 197 -8.14 20.20 -29.75
CA ASN A 197 -8.28 21.63 -30.11
C ASN A 197 -8.15 22.65 -28.96
N GLN A 198 -8.28 22.20 -27.72
CA GLN A 198 -7.99 22.98 -26.52
C GLN A 198 -6.61 22.52 -26.04
N LYS A 199 -5.58 23.31 -26.35
CA LYS A 199 -4.21 22.98 -25.99
C LYS A 199 -4.13 22.81 -24.47
N ILE A 200 -4.05 21.58 -23.99
CA ILE A 200 -3.97 21.23 -22.56
C ILE A 200 -2.82 20.26 -22.44
N LEU A 201 -1.84 20.57 -21.58
CA LEU A 201 -0.77 19.63 -21.26
C LEU A 201 -1.30 18.63 -20.25
N SER A 202 -1.51 17.39 -20.68
CA SER A 202 -1.63 16.29 -19.74
C SER A 202 -0.21 15.77 -19.48
N SER A 203 0.42 16.33 -18.44
CA SER A 203 1.80 16.00 -18.05
C SER A 203 1.80 15.18 -16.78
N THR A 204 2.10 13.89 -16.90
CA THR A 204 2.28 12.98 -15.76
C THR A 204 3.54 13.31 -14.94
N LYS A 205 4.48 14.13 -15.46
CA LYS A 205 5.69 14.60 -14.74
C LYS A 205 5.40 15.44 -13.48
N SER A 206 4.14 15.73 -13.19
CA SER A 206 3.75 16.55 -12.05
C SER A 206 3.38 15.82 -10.75
N ASN A 207 3.61 14.50 -10.62
CA ASN A 207 2.93 13.75 -9.54
C ASN A 207 3.75 13.25 -8.33
N VAL A 208 5.07 13.41 -8.23
CA VAL A 208 5.74 13.05 -6.96
C VAL A 208 6.96 13.90 -6.59
N LEU A 209 7.90 14.10 -7.51
CA LEU A 209 9.14 14.85 -7.23
C LEU A 209 9.02 16.35 -7.52
N SER A 210 8.34 16.73 -8.60
CA SER A 210 8.08 18.15 -8.86
C SER A 210 7.09 18.76 -7.87
N LEU A 211 6.24 17.96 -7.21
CA LEU A 211 5.37 18.44 -6.12
C LEU A 211 6.14 18.72 -4.83
N CYS A 212 7.25 18.06 -4.52
CA CYS A 212 8.10 18.50 -3.41
C CYS A 212 8.79 19.84 -3.71
N SER A 213 9.20 20.06 -4.95
CA SER A 213 9.76 21.34 -5.42
C SER A 213 8.68 22.44 -5.55
N TYR A 214 7.46 22.07 -5.94
CA TYR A 214 6.31 22.96 -6.16
C TYR A 214 5.54 23.25 -4.87
N ARG A 215 5.53 22.34 -3.88
CA ARG A 215 5.01 22.58 -2.52
C ARG A 215 5.86 23.62 -1.78
N ARG A 216 7.15 23.77 -2.13
CA ARG A 216 7.98 24.89 -1.64
C ARG A 216 7.58 26.25 -2.24
N GLN A 217 6.90 26.28 -3.40
CA GLN A 217 6.44 27.51 -4.03
C GLN A 217 4.97 27.85 -3.73
N LYS A 218 4.12 26.87 -3.39
CA LYS A 218 2.66 27.07 -3.26
C LYS A 218 2.14 27.33 -1.84
N GLU A 219 3.01 27.34 -0.83
CA GLU A 219 2.68 27.77 0.55
C GLU A 219 2.22 29.25 0.60
N ASP A 220 2.38 30.01 -0.49
CA ASP A 220 2.05 31.43 -0.56
C ASP A 220 0.60 31.74 -1.03
N TYR A 221 -0.14 30.80 -1.63
CA TYR A 221 -1.47 31.11 -2.19
C TYR A 221 -2.53 29.99 -1.99
N ARG A 222 -3.44 30.24 -1.06
CA ARG A 222 -4.70 29.53 -0.75
C ARG A 222 -5.80 29.84 -1.82
N PRO A 223 -7.01 29.25 -1.80
CA PRO A 223 -7.47 27.83 -1.87
C PRO A 223 -8.23 27.52 -3.19
N GLU A 224 -8.39 26.24 -3.56
CA GLU A 224 -9.64 25.60 -4.06
C GLU A 224 -9.36 24.31 -4.87
N ASN A 225 -9.60 23.14 -4.25
CA ASN A 225 -10.39 22.01 -4.75
C ASN A 225 -10.17 20.78 -3.84
N VAL A 226 -11.22 20.35 -3.13
CA VAL A 226 -11.12 19.58 -1.88
C VAL A 226 -11.07 18.05 -2.09
N SER A 227 -11.36 17.56 -3.30
CA SER A 227 -11.47 16.12 -3.59
C SER A 227 -10.12 15.45 -3.84
N SER A 228 -9.26 16.04 -4.67
CA SER A 228 -7.91 15.51 -4.91
C SER A 228 -6.97 15.75 -3.73
N LEU A 229 -7.15 16.85 -2.99
CA LEU A 229 -6.31 17.17 -1.81
C LEU A 229 -6.45 16.15 -0.67
N SER A 230 -7.63 15.52 -0.51
CA SER A 230 -7.88 14.58 0.60
C SER A 230 -7.09 13.28 0.48
N ILE A 231 -6.96 12.72 -0.73
CA ILE A 231 -6.21 11.45 -0.94
C ILE A 231 -4.70 11.69 -0.74
N TYR A 232 -4.17 12.81 -1.23
CA TYR A 232 -2.77 13.14 -1.03
C TYR A 232 -2.46 13.51 0.43
N LEU A 233 -3.37 14.16 1.16
CA LEU A 233 -3.22 14.39 2.61
C LEU A 233 -3.28 13.08 3.42
N VAL A 234 -4.13 12.12 3.02
CA VAL A 234 -4.17 10.77 3.61
C VAL A 234 -2.83 10.07 3.38
N ILE A 235 -2.28 10.11 2.17
CA ILE A 235 -0.96 9.52 1.86
C ILE A 235 0.16 10.23 2.63
N ASP A 236 0.20 11.57 2.64
CA ASP A 236 1.26 12.37 3.29
C ASP A 236 1.19 12.32 4.84
N ARG A 237 0.00 12.18 5.46
CA ARG A 237 -0.13 12.01 6.93
C ARG A 237 -0.10 10.56 7.43
N ILE A 238 -0.43 9.55 6.62
CA ILE A 238 -0.47 8.14 7.05
C ILE A 238 0.73 7.33 6.55
N VAL A 239 1.25 7.63 5.35
CA VAL A 239 2.36 6.87 4.73
C VAL A 239 3.72 7.46 5.09
N LEU A 240 3.81 8.80 5.24
CA LEU A 240 5.07 9.53 5.44
C LEU A 240 5.62 9.64 6.88
N PRO A 241 4.89 9.41 7.99
CA PRO A 241 5.49 9.50 9.32
C PRO A 241 6.36 8.26 9.70
N VAL A 242 6.65 7.37 8.74
CA VAL A 242 7.48 6.18 8.94
C VAL A 242 8.48 6.01 7.79
N PHE A 243 9.04 7.13 7.33
CA PHE A 243 10.36 7.21 6.69
C PHE A 243 11.19 8.24 7.45
#